data_AF-A0A9X9F4Y2-F1
#
_entry.id   AF-A0A9X9F4Y2-F1
#
_cell.length_a   1.000
_cell.length_b   1.000
_cell.length_c   1.000
_cell.angle_alpha   90.00
_cell.angle_beta   90.00
_cell.angle_gamma   90.00
#
_symmetry.space_group_name_H-M   'P 1'
#
loop_
_entity.id
_entity.type
_entity.pdbx_description
1 polymer ?
#
loop_
_entity_poly.entity_id
_entity_poly.type
_entity_poly.pdbx_seq_one_letter_code
_entity_poly.pdbx_strand_id
1 'polypeptide(L)'
;KKKEINLKDMRLSILMTFFGSVFGGWLVLQIRAEYLIMILPFLLVFIGIYFLLSPNIANEDRPRKISMLLFALTVAPLLGFYDGFFGPGTGSLIALAFILLCGYSATRATANAKILNFTSNFAALLYFIIFGQIDWTIGLIMMLGQIIGSYIGAKMVLTKGTALIRPIVVIVCFVMAIKIFLQNMN
;
A
#
# COMPACT_ATOMS: atom_id res chain seq x y z
N LYS A 1 5.47 2.67 27.61
CA LYS A 1 4.84 2.07 26.40
C LYS A 1 3.43 2.63 26.24
N LYS A 2 3.26 3.80 25.60
CA LYS A 2 1.94 4.39 25.34
C LYS A 2 1.23 3.55 24.26
N LYS A 3 -0.04 3.21 24.45
CA LYS A 3 -0.89 2.56 23.44
C LYS A 3 -1.03 3.50 22.23
N GLU A 4 -0.22 3.33 21.20
CA GLU A 4 -0.20 4.18 20.00
C GLU A 4 -1.34 3.89 19.01
N ILE A 5 -2.09 2.80 19.22
CA ILE A 5 -3.18 2.37 18.35
C ILE A 5 -4.44 2.16 19.18
N ASN A 6 -5.46 2.98 18.94
CA ASN A 6 -6.80 2.76 19.48
C ASN A 6 -7.68 2.17 18.39
N LEU A 7 -7.74 0.82 18.32
CA LEU A 7 -8.50 0.13 17.27
C LEU A 7 -9.98 0.51 17.25
N LYS A 8 -10.55 0.92 18.41
CA LYS A 8 -11.95 1.34 18.49
C LYS A 8 -12.24 2.57 17.63
N ASP A 9 -11.32 3.52 17.61
CA ASP A 9 -11.46 4.77 16.85
C ASP A 9 -11.26 4.53 15.34
N MET A 10 -10.53 3.48 14.97
CA MET A 10 -10.24 3.11 13.58
C MET A 10 -11.29 2.22 12.93
N ARG A 11 -12.27 1.68 13.68
CA ARG A 11 -13.23 0.69 13.16
C ARG A 11 -13.92 1.15 11.88
N LEU A 12 -14.33 2.41 11.84
CA LEU A 12 -14.98 2.98 10.67
C LEU A 12 -14.02 3.08 9.48
N SER A 13 -12.78 3.54 9.69
CA SER A 13 -11.78 3.59 8.64
C SER A 13 -11.45 2.20 8.10
N ILE A 14 -11.35 1.19 8.98
CA ILE A 14 -11.12 -0.21 8.61
C ILE A 14 -12.28 -0.70 7.72
N LEU A 15 -13.53 -0.51 8.17
CA LEU A 15 -14.72 -0.94 7.43
C LEU A 15 -14.79 -0.28 6.05
N MET A 16 -14.57 1.03 5.98
CA MET A 16 -14.62 1.78 4.72
C MET A 16 -13.46 1.42 3.79
N THR A 17 -12.26 1.18 4.33
CA THR A 17 -11.11 0.68 3.56
C THR A 17 -11.41 -0.69 2.97
N PHE A 18 -12.05 -1.58 3.74
CA PHE A 18 -12.45 -2.90 3.29
C PHE A 18 -13.40 -2.80 2.09
N PHE A 19 -14.50 -2.05 2.21
CA PHE A 19 -15.45 -1.87 1.10
C PHE A 19 -14.83 -1.18 -0.11
N GLY A 20 -14.00 -0.15 0.11
CA GLY A 20 -13.25 0.50 -0.95
C GLY A 20 -12.38 -0.50 -1.72
N SER A 21 -11.65 -1.35 -1.00
CA SER A 21 -10.78 -2.36 -1.61
C SER A 21 -11.53 -3.47 -2.34
N VAL A 22 -12.68 -3.91 -1.83
CA VAL A 22 -13.57 -4.84 -2.55
C VAL A 22 -14.04 -4.21 -3.85
N PHE A 23 -14.45 -2.95 -3.81
CA PHE A 23 -14.88 -2.21 -5.01
C PHE A 23 -13.73 -2.03 -6.01
N GLY A 24 -12.51 -1.75 -5.52
CA GLY A 24 -11.30 -1.69 -6.34
C GLY A 24 -11.01 -3.02 -7.02
N GLY A 25 -11.02 -4.12 -6.26
CA GLY A 25 -10.82 -5.46 -6.82
C GLY A 25 -11.88 -5.85 -7.85
N TRP A 26 -13.15 -5.49 -7.61
CA TRP A 26 -14.22 -5.67 -8.59
C TRP A 26 -13.94 -4.91 -9.88
N LEU A 27 -13.52 -3.64 -9.80
CA LEU A 27 -13.25 -2.81 -10.96
C LEU A 27 -12.07 -3.33 -11.79
N VAL A 28 -11.03 -3.88 -11.15
CA VAL A 28 -9.90 -4.51 -11.87
C VAL A 28 -10.38 -5.60 -12.81
N LEU A 29 -11.32 -6.44 -12.35
CA LEU A 29 -11.86 -7.53 -13.16
C LEU A 29 -12.73 -7.05 -14.33
N GLN A 30 -13.20 -5.80 -14.32
CA GLN A 30 -13.97 -5.22 -15.43
C GLN A 30 -13.07 -4.65 -16.54
N ILE A 31 -11.78 -4.45 -16.26
CA ILE A 31 -10.84 -3.83 -17.20
C ILE A 31 -10.00 -4.91 -17.87
N ARG A 32 -9.81 -4.81 -19.19
CA ARG A 32 -8.96 -5.75 -19.93
C ARG A 32 -7.51 -5.65 -19.42
N ALA A 33 -6.90 -6.81 -19.16
CA ALA A 33 -5.54 -6.91 -18.62
C ALA A 33 -4.49 -6.14 -19.43
N GLU A 34 -4.69 -6.01 -20.75
CA GLU A 34 -3.81 -5.24 -21.66
C GLU A 34 -3.62 -3.78 -21.20
N TYR A 35 -4.71 -3.11 -20.78
CA TYR A 35 -4.64 -1.72 -20.30
C TYR A 35 -3.96 -1.62 -18.93
N LEU A 36 -4.20 -2.60 -18.05
CA LEU A 36 -3.55 -2.68 -16.74
C LEU A 36 -2.03 -2.84 -16.88
N ILE A 37 -1.58 -3.74 -17.76
CA ILE A 37 -0.15 -3.98 -18.00
C ILE A 37 0.51 -2.76 -18.64
N MET A 38 -0.19 -2.04 -19.52
CA MET A 38 0.31 -0.82 -20.14
C MET A 38 0.49 0.33 -19.13
N ILE A 39 -0.41 0.49 -18.16
CA ILE A 39 -0.38 1.60 -17.19
C ILE A 39 0.57 1.34 -16.00
N LEU A 40 0.84 0.07 -15.68
CA LEU A 40 1.61 -0.35 -14.51
C LEU A 40 3.03 0.26 -14.45
N PRO A 41 3.82 0.32 -15.55
CA PRO A 41 5.17 0.91 -15.51
C PRO A 41 5.15 2.39 -15.16
N PHE A 42 4.20 3.15 -15.71
CA PHE A 42 4.03 4.57 -15.41
C PHE A 42 3.69 4.77 -13.94
N LEU A 43 2.80 3.93 -13.40
CA LEU A 43 2.45 3.96 -11.99
C LEU A 43 3.67 3.65 -11.09
N LEU A 44 4.47 2.62 -11.43
CA LEU A 44 5.66 2.26 -10.68
C LEU A 44 6.72 3.36 -10.68
N VAL A 45 6.94 4.01 -11.84
CA VAL A 45 7.85 5.16 -11.94
C VAL A 45 7.34 6.32 -11.09
N PHE A 46 6.05 6.63 -11.16
CA PHE A 46 5.44 7.70 -10.38
C PHE A 46 5.59 7.46 -8.87
N ILE A 47 5.32 6.24 -8.39
CA ILE A 47 5.50 5.85 -6.99
C ILE A 47 6.97 5.89 -6.58
N GLY A 48 7.87 5.41 -7.45
CA GLY A 48 9.32 5.47 -7.23
C GLY A 48 9.81 6.90 -7.04
N ILE A 49 9.39 7.82 -7.91
CA ILE A 49 9.70 9.25 -7.80
C ILE A 49 9.10 9.83 -6.51
N TYR A 50 7.84 9.53 -6.20
CA TYR A 50 7.21 9.98 -4.97
C TYR A 50 7.96 9.52 -3.72
N PHE A 51 8.42 8.26 -3.66
CA PHE A 51 9.23 7.76 -2.55
C PHE A 51 10.59 8.44 -2.45
N LEU A 52 11.19 8.79 -3.59
CA LEU A 52 12.49 9.46 -3.69
C LEU A 52 12.40 10.92 -3.23
N LEU A 53 11.30 11.58 -3.59
CA LEU A 53 11.00 12.97 -3.22
C LEU A 53 10.30 13.11 -1.86
N SER A 54 9.82 12.01 -1.27
CA SER A 54 9.13 12.01 0.03
C SER A 54 10.07 12.60 1.09
N PRO A 55 9.77 13.81 1.63
CA PRO A 55 10.59 14.43 2.65
C PRO A 55 10.61 13.58 3.92
N ASN A 56 11.69 13.69 4.71
CA ASN A 56 11.72 13.10 6.04
C ASN A 56 10.60 13.71 6.89
N ILE A 57 9.63 12.88 7.22
CA ILE A 57 8.39 13.33 7.85
C ILE A 57 8.64 13.57 9.33
N ALA A 58 8.17 14.72 9.83
CA ALA A 58 8.38 15.16 11.20
C ALA A 58 7.88 14.11 12.22
N ASN A 59 8.67 13.90 13.28
CA ASN A 59 8.39 12.92 14.33
C ASN A 59 7.39 13.43 15.39
N GLU A 60 6.87 14.64 15.23
CA GLU A 60 5.97 15.27 16.18
C GLU A 60 4.54 15.29 15.66
N ASP A 61 3.59 15.06 16.57
CA ASP A 61 2.17 15.19 16.27
C ASP A 61 1.84 16.66 15.96
N ARG A 62 1.08 16.90 14.89
CA ARG A 62 0.64 18.22 14.43
C ARG A 62 -0.86 18.38 14.67
N PRO A 63 -1.38 19.61 14.69
CA PRO A 63 -2.83 19.82 14.74
C PRO A 63 -3.52 19.09 13.57
N ARG A 64 -4.62 18.41 13.86
CA ARG A 64 -5.41 17.67 12.87
C ARG A 64 -6.06 18.65 11.89
N LYS A 65 -5.97 18.40 10.59
CA LYS A 65 -6.66 19.19 9.57
C LYS A 65 -8.09 18.72 9.34
N ILE A 66 -8.33 17.42 9.46
CA ILE A 66 -9.66 16.82 9.33
C ILE A 66 -9.99 15.91 10.51
N SER A 67 -11.28 15.72 10.75
CA SER A 67 -11.75 14.76 11.75
C SER A 67 -11.51 13.32 11.29
N MET A 68 -11.34 12.40 12.24
CA MET A 68 -11.14 10.99 11.94
C MET A 68 -12.37 10.37 11.26
N LEU A 69 -13.57 10.90 11.53
CA LEU A 69 -14.80 10.51 10.85
C LEU A 69 -14.80 10.93 9.38
N LEU A 70 -14.38 12.17 9.09
CA LEU A 70 -14.27 12.63 7.70
C LEU A 70 -13.21 11.84 6.93
N PHE A 71 -12.06 11.59 7.56
CA PHE A 71 -11.03 10.71 7.00
C PHE A 71 -11.59 9.31 6.70
N ALA A 72 -12.33 8.72 7.63
CA ALA A 72 -12.90 7.39 7.49
C ALA A 72 -13.94 7.28 6.37
N LEU A 73 -14.75 8.33 6.13
CA LEU A 73 -15.79 8.31 5.10
C LEU A 73 -15.30 8.70 3.71
N THR A 74 -14.15 9.40 3.61
CA THR A 74 -13.66 9.94 2.33
C THR A 74 -12.32 9.32 1.94
N VAL A 75 -11.27 9.56 2.72
CA VAL A 75 -9.90 9.19 2.36
C VAL A 75 -9.63 7.71 2.53
N ALA A 76 -10.11 7.09 3.61
CA ALA A 76 -9.93 5.67 3.86
C ALA A 76 -10.51 4.76 2.75
N PRO A 77 -11.76 4.94 2.27
CA PRO A 77 -12.29 4.12 1.18
C PRO A 77 -11.60 4.40 -0.16
N LEU A 78 -11.19 5.63 -0.43
CA LEU A 78 -10.42 5.96 -1.65
C LEU A 78 -9.05 5.28 -1.66
N LEU A 79 -8.35 5.29 -0.52
CA LEU A 79 -7.07 4.60 -0.38
C LEU A 79 -7.25 3.08 -0.43
N GLY A 80 -8.31 2.54 0.18
CA GLY A 80 -8.67 1.13 0.07
C GLY A 80 -8.95 0.72 -1.37
N PHE A 81 -9.71 1.53 -2.10
CA PHE A 81 -9.97 1.33 -3.53
C PHE A 81 -8.69 1.33 -4.36
N TYR A 82 -7.82 2.31 -4.16
CA TYR A 82 -6.51 2.34 -4.83
C TYR A 82 -5.68 1.08 -4.52
N ASP A 83 -5.70 0.61 -3.27
CA ASP A 83 -4.97 -0.60 -2.88
C ASP A 83 -5.52 -1.86 -3.53
N GLY A 84 -6.85 -2.01 -3.51
CA GLY A 84 -7.52 -3.14 -4.15
C GLY A 84 -7.43 -3.12 -5.68
N PHE A 85 -7.22 -1.95 -6.28
CA PHE A 85 -7.15 -1.79 -7.72
C PHE A 85 -5.72 -1.93 -8.26
N PHE A 86 -4.77 -1.16 -7.72
CA PHE A 86 -3.37 -1.21 -8.15
C PHE A 86 -2.47 -1.84 -7.08
N GLY A 87 -2.47 -1.30 -5.85
CA GLY A 87 -1.70 -1.84 -4.72
C GLY A 87 -0.27 -1.29 -4.46
N PRO A 88 0.56 -0.84 -5.42
CA PRO A 88 1.91 -0.42 -5.09
C PRO A 88 1.92 0.92 -4.33
N GLY A 89 2.79 0.99 -3.32
CA GLY A 89 3.02 2.19 -2.52
C GLY A 89 1.92 2.52 -1.49
N THR A 90 0.82 1.77 -1.44
CA THR A 90 -0.36 2.09 -0.62
C THR A 90 -0.03 2.30 0.85
N GLY A 91 0.78 1.44 1.46
CA GLY A 91 1.15 1.59 2.88
C GLY A 91 1.81 2.94 3.20
N SER A 92 2.60 3.49 2.27
CA SER A 92 3.23 4.81 2.45
C SER A 92 2.30 5.96 2.09
N LEU A 93 1.39 5.76 1.13
CA LEU A 93 0.32 6.73 0.84
C LEU A 93 -0.66 6.87 2.02
N ILE A 94 -1.06 5.75 2.64
CA ILE A 94 -1.91 5.76 3.84
C ILE A 94 -1.17 6.42 5.00
N ALA A 95 0.11 6.10 5.22
CA ALA A 95 0.90 6.75 6.26
C ALA A 95 1.00 8.26 6.02
N LEU A 96 1.29 8.69 4.79
CA LEU A 96 1.32 10.11 4.43
C LEU A 96 -0.05 10.77 4.64
N ALA A 97 -1.15 10.12 4.27
CA ALA A 97 -2.49 10.64 4.49
C ALA A 97 -2.78 10.86 5.99
N PHE A 98 -2.39 9.92 6.86
CA PHE A 98 -2.50 10.10 8.31
C PHE A 98 -1.65 11.27 8.83
N ILE A 99 -0.47 11.50 8.27
CA ILE A 99 0.42 12.60 8.68
C ILE A 99 -0.17 13.94 8.23
N LEU A 100 -0.51 14.06 6.95
CA LEU A 100 -0.94 15.33 6.35
C LEU A 100 -2.34 15.77 6.79
N LEU A 101 -3.25 14.81 6.99
CA LEU A 101 -4.65 15.09 7.25
C LEU A 101 -5.03 14.92 8.72
N CYS A 102 -4.56 13.82 9.34
CA CYS A 102 -4.85 13.51 10.75
C CYS A 102 -3.78 14.03 11.71
N GLY A 103 -2.70 14.65 11.21
CA GLY A 103 -1.64 15.26 12.03
C GLY A 103 -0.84 14.25 12.84
N TYR A 104 -0.83 12.98 12.46
CA TYR A 104 -0.11 11.94 13.21
C TYR A 104 1.40 12.06 12.97
N SER A 105 2.19 11.83 14.02
CA SER A 105 3.62 11.55 13.93
C SER A 105 3.89 10.37 13.00
N ALA A 106 5.06 10.36 12.35
CA ALA A 106 5.43 9.33 11.38
C ALA A 106 5.31 7.90 11.95
N THR A 107 5.68 7.69 13.21
CA THR A 107 5.57 6.40 13.90
C THR A 107 4.11 5.97 14.04
N ARG A 108 3.25 6.85 14.56
CA ARG A 108 1.83 6.57 14.75
C ARG A 108 1.13 6.36 13.40
N ALA A 109 1.41 7.20 12.42
CA ALA A 109 0.85 7.09 11.09
C ALA A 109 1.22 5.77 10.42
N THR A 110 2.49 5.36 10.49
CA THR A 110 2.95 4.07 9.94
C THR A 110 2.28 2.89 10.64
N ALA A 111 2.10 2.95 11.96
CA ALA A 111 1.40 1.92 12.70
C ALA A 111 -0.08 1.79 12.29
N ASN A 112 -0.79 2.91 12.14
CA ASN A 112 -2.19 2.93 11.70
C ASN A 112 -2.30 2.52 10.21
N ALA A 113 -1.37 2.94 9.36
CA ALA A 113 -1.33 2.59 7.96
C ALA A 113 -1.15 1.09 7.71
N LYS A 114 -0.33 0.40 8.52
CA LYS A 114 -0.18 -1.06 8.44
C LYS A 114 -1.51 -1.79 8.65
N ILE A 115 -2.37 -1.31 9.55
CA ILE A 115 -3.67 -1.93 9.81
C ILE A 115 -4.61 -1.76 8.61
N LEU A 116 -4.71 -0.54 8.07
CA LEU A 116 -5.55 -0.28 6.88
C LEU A 116 -5.03 -1.06 5.68
N ASN A 117 -3.72 -1.04 5.44
CA ASN A 117 -3.08 -1.76 4.33
C ASN A 117 -3.32 -3.28 4.43
N PHE A 118 -3.21 -3.85 5.64
CA PHE A 118 -3.57 -5.25 5.85
C PHE A 118 -5.05 -5.52 5.57
N THR A 119 -5.93 -4.61 5.99
CA THR A 119 -7.39 -4.73 5.78
C THR A 119 -7.75 -4.73 4.30
N SER A 120 -7.22 -3.81 3.51
CA SER A 120 -7.46 -3.76 2.06
C SER A 120 -6.88 -4.97 1.34
N ASN A 121 -5.62 -5.35 1.62
CA ASN A 121 -5.04 -6.56 1.01
C ASN A 121 -5.86 -7.82 1.35
N PHE A 122 -6.32 -7.96 2.59
CA PHE A 122 -7.20 -9.06 2.99
C PHE A 122 -8.55 -9.01 2.27
N ALA A 123 -9.14 -7.82 2.12
CA ALA A 123 -10.40 -7.63 1.41
C ALA A 123 -10.29 -7.99 -0.08
N ALA A 124 -9.23 -7.53 -0.76
CA ALA A 124 -8.95 -7.86 -2.14
C ALA A 124 -8.70 -9.37 -2.33
N LEU A 125 -7.90 -9.98 -1.44
CA LEU A 125 -7.68 -11.43 -1.45
C LEU A 125 -9.00 -12.19 -1.31
N LEU A 126 -9.82 -11.84 -0.32
CA LEU A 126 -11.11 -12.49 -0.10
C LEU A 126 -12.02 -12.34 -1.32
N TYR A 127 -12.03 -11.16 -1.95
CA TYR A 127 -12.75 -10.92 -3.18
C TYR A 127 -12.27 -11.88 -4.30
N PHE A 128 -10.98 -11.95 -4.58
CA PHE A 128 -10.46 -12.85 -5.62
C PHE A 128 -10.69 -14.34 -5.32
N ILE A 129 -10.70 -14.75 -4.04
CA ILE A 129 -11.06 -16.12 -3.62
C ILE A 129 -12.52 -16.41 -3.99
N ILE A 130 -13.45 -15.52 -3.62
CA ILE A 130 -14.89 -15.73 -3.81
C ILE A 130 -15.24 -15.82 -5.30
N PHE A 131 -14.60 -15.01 -6.15
CA PHE A 131 -14.88 -14.98 -7.59
C PHE A 131 -14.04 -15.98 -8.40
N GLY A 132 -13.26 -16.85 -7.75
CA GLY A 132 -12.53 -17.94 -8.40
C GLY A 132 -11.37 -17.50 -9.30
N GLN A 133 -10.85 -16.28 -9.10
CA GLN A 133 -9.80 -15.67 -9.94
C GLN A 133 -8.38 -15.92 -9.41
N ILE A 134 -8.17 -16.99 -8.62
CA ILE A 134 -6.90 -17.29 -7.98
C ILE A 134 -6.31 -18.59 -8.53
N ASP A 135 -5.12 -18.48 -9.09
CA ASP A 135 -4.22 -19.62 -9.27
C ASP A 135 -3.55 -19.93 -7.93
N TRP A 136 -3.97 -21.02 -7.30
CA TRP A 136 -3.47 -21.44 -5.98
C TRP A 136 -1.99 -21.80 -5.99
N THR A 137 -1.47 -22.31 -7.10
CA THR A 137 -0.05 -22.71 -7.21
C THR A 137 0.81 -21.47 -7.24
N ILE A 138 0.51 -20.54 -8.15
CA ILE A 138 1.24 -19.28 -8.28
C ILE A 138 1.06 -18.44 -7.00
N GLY A 139 -0.16 -18.36 -6.47
CA GLY A 139 -0.48 -17.62 -5.25
C GLY A 139 0.32 -18.10 -4.04
N LEU A 140 0.47 -19.42 -3.86
CA LEU A 140 1.25 -19.98 -2.74
C LEU A 140 2.74 -19.69 -2.87
N ILE A 141 3.29 -19.79 -4.09
CA ILE A 141 4.69 -19.45 -4.37
C ILE A 141 4.95 -17.96 -4.08
N MET A 142 4.04 -17.08 -4.54
CA MET A 142 4.12 -15.64 -4.27
C MET A 142 4.02 -15.35 -2.77
N MET A 143 3.13 -16.02 -2.04
CA MET A 143 3.00 -15.87 -0.60
C MET A 143 4.29 -16.21 0.14
N LEU A 144 4.92 -17.34 -0.18
CA LEU A 144 6.21 -17.72 0.42
C LEU A 144 7.32 -16.71 0.10
N GLY A 145 7.39 -16.25 -1.16
CA GLY A 145 8.32 -15.21 -1.57
C GLY A 145 8.13 -13.90 -0.79
N GLN A 146 6.89 -13.48 -0.57
CA GLN A 146 6.55 -12.28 0.21
C GLN A 146 6.94 -12.42 1.69
N ILE A 147 6.72 -13.61 2.29
CA ILE A 147 7.12 -13.88 3.69
C ILE A 147 8.64 -13.79 3.82
N ILE A 148 9.39 -14.46 2.94
CA ILE A 148 10.86 -14.46 2.97
C ILE A 148 11.40 -13.04 2.72
N GLY A 149 10.89 -12.37 1.68
CA GLY A 149 11.30 -11.02 1.30
C GLY A 149 11.00 -9.99 2.39
N SER A 150 9.83 -10.04 3.02
CA SER A 150 9.47 -9.13 4.12
C SER A 150 10.34 -9.35 5.36
N TYR A 151 10.67 -10.61 5.69
CA TYR A 151 11.57 -10.93 6.80
C TYR A 151 12.99 -10.41 6.57
N ILE A 152 13.57 -10.69 5.39
CA ILE A 152 14.91 -10.21 5.01
C ILE A 152 14.93 -8.68 4.97
N GLY A 153 13.91 -8.07 4.36
CA GLY A 153 13.77 -6.61 4.27
C GLY A 153 13.70 -5.96 5.65
N ALA A 154 12.84 -6.47 6.54
CA ALA A 154 12.72 -5.97 7.91
C ALA A 154 14.03 -6.12 8.69
N LYS A 155 14.71 -7.28 8.58
CA LYS A 155 16.02 -7.50 9.19
C LYS A 155 17.07 -6.53 8.66
N MET A 156 17.05 -6.22 7.37
CA MET A 156 17.97 -5.26 6.75
C MET A 156 17.72 -3.82 7.24
N VAL A 157 16.45 -3.40 7.40
CA VAL A 157 16.10 -2.09 8.01
C VAL A 157 16.73 -1.96 9.39
N LEU A 158 16.55 -2.99 10.23
CA LEU A 158 16.99 -2.98 11.62
C LEU A 158 18.52 -3.04 11.77
N THR A 159 19.22 -3.65 10.81
CA THR A 159 20.68 -3.86 10.88
C THR A 159 21.49 -2.80 10.14
N LYS A 160 21.03 -2.33 8.97
CA LYS A 160 21.76 -1.40 8.09
C LYS A 160 21.10 -0.03 7.93
N GLY A 161 19.97 0.21 8.60
CA GLY A 161 19.23 1.46 8.55
C GLY A 161 18.46 1.68 7.25
N THR A 162 17.67 2.76 7.20
CA THR A 162 16.81 3.11 6.06
C THR A 162 17.57 3.66 4.84
N ALA A 163 18.84 4.06 5.00
CA ALA A 163 19.66 4.63 3.94
C ALA A 163 19.99 3.63 2.82
N LEU A 164 20.12 2.34 3.14
CA LEU A 164 20.40 1.30 2.14
C LEU A 164 19.15 0.86 1.36
N ILE A 165 17.96 1.02 1.96
CA ILE A 165 16.72 0.48 1.41
C ILE A 165 16.17 1.36 0.29
N ARG A 166 16.27 2.69 0.46
CA ARG A 166 15.85 3.65 -0.57
C ARG A 166 16.45 3.33 -1.95
N PRO A 167 17.79 3.20 -2.12
CA PRO A 167 18.36 2.89 -3.43
C PRO A 167 17.97 1.50 -3.95
N ILE A 168 17.84 0.49 -3.09
CA ILE A 168 17.42 -0.86 -3.51
C ILE A 168 16.01 -0.83 -4.10
N VAL A 169 15.04 -0.18 -3.43
CA VAL A 169 13.67 -0.06 -3.92
C VAL A 169 13.64 0.64 -5.27
N VAL A 170 14.38 1.73 -5.42
CA VAL A 170 14.47 2.49 -6.67
C VAL A 170 15.04 1.63 -7.80
N ILE A 171 16.15 0.92 -7.57
CA ILE A 171 16.76 0.02 -8.56
C ILE A 171 15.76 -1.05 -9.00
N VAL A 172 15.08 -1.71 -8.05
CA VAL A 172 14.09 -2.75 -8.36
C VAL A 172 12.92 -2.19 -9.16
N CYS A 173 12.42 -0.99 -8.83
CA CYS A 173 11.37 -0.33 -9.60
C CYS A 173 11.80 -0.07 -11.05
N PHE A 174 13.00 0.47 -11.28
CA PHE A 174 13.52 0.72 -12.63
C PHE A 174 13.75 -0.58 -13.40
N VAL A 175 14.35 -1.60 -12.78
CA VAL A 175 14.55 -2.91 -13.41
C VAL A 175 13.22 -3.53 -13.80
N MET A 176 12.21 -3.46 -12.93
CA MET A 176 10.89 -4.01 -13.20
C MET A 176 10.16 -3.23 -14.30
N ALA A 177 10.24 -1.89 -14.29
CA ALA A 177 9.69 -1.06 -15.35
C ALA A 177 10.33 -1.38 -16.71
N ILE A 178 11.66 -1.51 -16.78
CA ILE A 178 12.39 -1.91 -17.99
C ILE A 178 11.97 -3.32 -18.43
N LYS A 179 11.89 -4.28 -17.51
CA LYS A 179 11.48 -5.66 -17.83
C LYS A 179 10.08 -5.69 -18.43
N ILE A 180 9.11 -4.99 -17.83
CA ILE A 180 7.74 -4.94 -18.35
C ILE A 180 7.70 -4.25 -19.71
N PHE A 181 8.44 -3.16 -19.88
CA PHE A 181 8.53 -2.46 -21.16
C PHE A 181 9.10 -3.36 -22.28
N LEU A 182 10.18 -4.08 -22.00
CA LEU A 182 10.78 -5.04 -22.95
C LEU A 182 9.85 -6.22 -23.25
N GLN A 183 9.14 -6.72 -22.23
CA GLN A 183 8.15 -7.79 -22.41
C GLN A 183 6.96 -7.35 -23.27
N ASN A 184 6.58 -6.08 -23.23
CA ASN A 184 5.49 -5.54 -24.05
C ASN A 184 5.90 -5.25 -25.51
N MET A 185 7.20 -5.28 -25.82
CA MET A 185 7.72 -5.07 -27.19
C MET A 185 7.96 -6.37 -27.96
N ASN A 186 7.99 -7.53 -27.27
CA ASN A 186 8.12 -8.87 -27.85
C ASN A 186 6.76 -9.57 -27.92
#